data_AF-A0A953BQC9-F1
#
_entry.id   AF-A0A953BQC9-F1
#
_cell.length_a   1.000
_cell.length_b   1.000
_cell.length_c   1.000
_cell.angle_alpha   90.00
_cell.angle_beta   90.00
_cell.angle_gamma   90.00
#
_symmetry.space_group_name_H-M   'P 1'
#
loop_
_entity.id
_entity.type
_entity.pdbx_description
1 polymer ?
#
loop_
_entity_poly.entity_id
_entity_poly.type
_entity_poly.pdbx_seq_one_letter_code
_entity_poly.pdbx_strand_id
1 'polypeptide(L)'
;MPGGSSPSRRSFGVLFAPVVLRLALAVTFIWAGLGKIVATMPIDEGQAAKLASMGVNVGEGSSAAPASAPASEPGPPPAPSSAPGPAHSPIAPTPEERAVRPDAAAAAADAREGQPQPASAAQPEPGDPAAASQRKVRRIWGLALRIHESASPGVDHGGTPRMKLWPEAIGSGNWPRYFAIAVVVAELGGGVLLALGLLTRLGALALAGVMLGAMWLDQIGPAMQAGTTVLWVLPAHDAWDVAAWRPILWQLSLLCAAVAVALLGAGAPSLDRALGWGGRGDDDDL
;
A
#
# COMPACT_ATOMS: atom_id res chain seq x y z
N MET A 1 -41.30 -49.13 15.41
CA MET A 1 -39.87 -49.00 15.75
C MET A 1 -39.44 -47.58 15.40
N PRO A 2 -39.40 -46.63 16.35
CA PRO A 2 -38.94 -45.27 16.08
C PRO A 2 -37.43 -45.30 15.80
N GLY A 3 -37.05 -44.95 14.58
CA GLY A 3 -35.65 -44.85 14.18
C GLY A 3 -35.01 -43.67 14.89
N GLY A 4 -34.04 -43.94 15.76
CA GLY A 4 -33.29 -42.91 16.46
C GLY A 4 -32.50 -42.06 15.47
N SER A 5 -32.97 -40.83 15.22
CA SER A 5 -32.19 -39.81 14.53
C SER A 5 -30.97 -39.49 15.37
N SER A 6 -29.82 -40.04 14.98
CA SER A 6 -28.55 -39.68 15.61
C SER A 6 -28.37 -38.17 15.47
N PRO A 7 -28.07 -37.44 16.55
CA PRO A 7 -27.86 -36.00 16.49
C PRO A 7 -26.77 -35.71 15.47
N SER A 8 -27.16 -35.07 14.38
CA SER A 8 -26.26 -34.67 13.31
C SER A 8 -25.17 -33.80 13.93
N ARG A 9 -23.93 -34.32 13.94
CA ARG A 9 -22.75 -33.52 14.28
C ARG A 9 -22.54 -32.49 13.18
N ARG A 10 -23.36 -31.44 13.17
CA ARG A 10 -23.07 -30.23 12.41
C ARG A 10 -21.70 -29.77 12.90
N SER A 11 -20.69 -29.98 12.05
CA SER A 11 -19.30 -29.79 12.41
C SER A 11 -19.11 -28.35 12.88
N PHE A 12 -18.70 -28.19 14.14
CA PHE A 12 -18.37 -26.91 14.78
C PHE A 12 -17.48 -26.01 13.87
N GLY A 13 -16.63 -26.62 13.04
CA GLY A 13 -15.77 -25.91 12.09
C GLY A 13 -16.54 -25.09 11.04
N VAL A 14 -17.70 -25.56 10.57
CA VAL A 14 -18.49 -24.83 9.56
C VAL A 14 -19.09 -23.54 10.13
N LEU A 15 -19.35 -23.51 11.44
CA LEU A 15 -19.91 -22.33 12.11
C LEU A 15 -18.81 -21.36 12.56
N PHE A 16 -17.65 -21.85 12.96
CA PHE A 16 -16.59 -21.03 13.54
C PHE A 16 -15.68 -20.38 12.51
N ALA A 17 -15.35 -21.08 11.42
CA ALA A 17 -14.40 -20.57 10.42
C ALA A 17 -14.80 -19.20 9.81
N PRO A 18 -16.08 -18.95 9.43
CA PRO A 18 -16.48 -17.64 8.93
C PRO A 18 -16.37 -16.53 9.97
N VAL A 19 -16.55 -16.85 11.26
CA VAL A 19 -16.43 -15.86 12.35
C VAL A 19 -14.98 -15.43 12.51
N VAL A 20 -14.05 -16.38 12.57
CA VAL A 20 -12.61 -16.08 12.67
C VAL A 20 -12.13 -15.27 11.47
N LEU A 21 -12.54 -15.68 10.26
CA LEU A 21 -12.14 -14.98 9.04
C LEU A 21 -12.62 -13.53 9.01
N ARG A 22 -13.87 -13.27 9.42
CA ARG A 22 -14.41 -11.91 9.55
C ARG A 22 -13.63 -11.07 10.55
N LEU A 23 -13.35 -11.61 11.73
CA LEU A 23 -12.62 -10.89 12.76
C LEU A 23 -11.19 -10.57 12.30
N ALA A 24 -10.52 -11.51 11.64
CA ALA A 24 -9.19 -11.28 11.06
C ALA A 24 -9.22 -10.14 10.03
N LEU A 25 -10.14 -10.20 9.06
CA LEU A 25 -10.30 -9.12 8.07
C LEU A 25 -10.65 -7.79 8.72
N ALA A 26 -11.60 -7.77 9.65
CA ALA A 26 -12.02 -6.56 10.33
C ALA A 26 -10.84 -5.87 11.03
N VAL A 27 -10.05 -6.62 11.80
CA VAL A 27 -8.85 -6.09 12.46
C VAL A 27 -7.85 -5.57 11.44
N THR A 28 -7.56 -6.33 10.39
CA THR A 28 -6.60 -5.92 9.35
C THR A 28 -7.01 -4.61 8.67
N PHE A 29 -8.28 -4.48 8.29
CA PHE A 29 -8.76 -3.30 7.54
C PHE A 29 -9.02 -2.08 8.42
N ILE A 30 -9.49 -2.26 9.65
CA ILE A 30 -9.57 -1.16 10.62
C ILE A 30 -8.16 -0.60 10.89
N TRP A 31 -7.19 -1.49 11.12
CA TRP A 31 -5.80 -1.09 11.31
C TRP A 31 -5.23 -0.36 10.07
N ALA A 32 -5.44 -0.91 8.88
CA ALA A 32 -4.97 -0.31 7.63
C ALA A 32 -5.59 1.07 7.37
N GLY A 33 -6.91 1.23 7.60
CA GLY A 33 -7.62 2.49 7.44
C GLY A 33 -7.17 3.54 8.46
N LEU A 34 -7.00 3.14 9.73
CA LEU A 34 -6.53 4.05 10.78
C LEU A 34 -5.11 4.53 10.49
N GLY A 35 -4.24 3.64 10.01
CA GLY A 35 -2.89 3.97 9.57
C GLY A 35 -2.86 5.06 8.48
N LYS A 36 -3.85 5.11 7.58
CA LYS A 36 -3.93 6.16 6.55
C LYS A 36 -4.35 7.53 7.10
N ILE A 37 -5.17 7.56 8.15
CA ILE A 37 -5.65 8.80 8.76
C ILE A 37 -4.61 9.39 9.73
N VAL A 38 -3.95 8.52 10.51
CA VAL A 38 -3.02 8.92 11.58
C VAL A 38 -1.62 9.16 11.05
N ALA A 39 -1.12 8.32 10.14
CA ALA A 39 0.23 8.50 9.63
C ALA A 39 0.31 9.73 8.73
N THR A 40 1.40 10.48 8.88
CA THR A 40 1.77 11.55 7.96
C THR A 40 2.95 11.12 7.10
N MET A 41 3.03 11.65 5.89
CA MET A 41 4.17 11.49 5.00
C MET A 41 4.71 12.87 4.59
N PRO A 42 6.04 13.02 4.41
CA PRO A 42 6.61 14.21 3.80
C PRO A 42 6.18 14.27 2.33
N ILE A 43 5.95 15.49 1.85
CA ILE A 43 5.71 15.78 0.43
C ILE A 43 6.59 16.95 -0.01
N ASP A 44 6.96 16.93 -1.29
CA ASP A 44 7.63 18.05 -1.94
C ASP A 44 6.65 19.18 -2.31
N GLU A 45 7.19 20.32 -2.73
CA GLU A 45 6.40 21.50 -3.11
C GLU A 45 5.51 21.26 -4.34
N GLY A 46 5.97 20.43 -5.29
CA GLY A 46 5.20 20.07 -6.48
C GLY A 46 4.00 19.19 -6.13
N GLN A 47 4.18 18.20 -5.27
CA GLN A 47 3.11 17.38 -4.69
C GLN A 47 2.15 18.22 -3.86
N ALA A 48 2.65 19.20 -3.09
CA ALA A 48 1.80 20.13 -2.35
C ALA A 48 0.93 20.97 -3.28
N ALA A 49 1.49 21.49 -4.38
CA ALA A 49 0.73 22.22 -5.39
C ALA A 49 -0.32 21.34 -6.08
N LYS A 50 0.02 20.08 -6.40
CA LYS A 50 -0.95 19.10 -6.93
C LYS A 50 -2.08 18.82 -5.95
N LEU A 51 -1.78 18.64 -4.66
CA LEU A 51 -2.82 18.44 -3.66
C LEU A 51 -3.70 19.68 -3.49
N ALA A 52 -3.10 20.88 -3.53
CA ALA A 52 -3.84 22.13 -3.48
C ALA A 52 -4.80 22.27 -4.68
N SER A 53 -4.38 21.86 -5.89
CA SER A 53 -5.26 21.89 -7.07
C SER A 53 -6.41 20.87 -7.02
N MET A 54 -6.29 19.82 -6.18
CA MET A 54 -7.38 18.88 -5.84
C MET A 54 -8.26 19.38 -4.66
N GLY A 55 -8.07 20.63 -4.24
CA GLY A 55 -8.78 21.24 -3.12
C GLY A 55 -8.40 20.67 -1.74
N VAL A 56 -7.25 20.02 -1.62
CA VAL A 56 -6.73 19.57 -0.32
C VAL A 56 -5.98 20.73 0.34
N ASN A 57 -6.43 21.12 1.53
CA ASN A 57 -5.74 22.09 2.36
C ASN A 57 -4.47 21.44 2.93
N VAL A 58 -3.38 21.54 2.17
CA VAL A 58 -2.03 21.31 2.67
C VAL A 58 -1.75 22.50 3.58
N GLY A 59 -2.12 22.36 4.86
CA GLY A 59 -1.92 23.43 5.84
C GLY A 59 -0.52 24.01 5.67
N GLU A 60 -0.39 25.32 5.84
CA GLU A 60 0.89 25.95 6.14
C GLU A 60 1.33 25.33 7.46
N GLY A 61 1.89 24.12 7.37
CA GLY A 61 2.22 23.31 8.53
C GLY A 61 3.08 24.22 9.36
N SER A 62 2.56 24.58 10.54
CA SER A 62 3.14 25.50 11.52
C SER A 62 4.63 25.42 11.32
N SER A 63 5.18 26.39 10.59
CA SER A 63 6.62 26.51 10.42
C SER A 63 7.06 26.68 11.85
N ALA A 64 7.49 25.59 12.48
CA ALA A 64 7.97 25.63 13.84
C ALA A 64 9.13 26.59 13.72
N ALA A 65 8.90 27.84 14.17
CA ALA A 65 9.88 28.91 14.06
C ALA A 65 11.20 28.28 14.47
N PRO A 66 12.23 28.29 13.60
CA PRO A 66 13.44 27.52 13.80
C PRO A 66 13.86 27.76 15.24
N ALA A 67 13.83 26.70 16.05
CA ALA A 67 14.15 26.81 17.47
C ALA A 67 15.50 27.51 17.51
N SER A 68 15.52 28.74 18.02
CA SER A 68 16.70 29.60 18.00
C SER A 68 17.87 28.75 18.42
N ALA A 69 18.80 28.52 17.49
CA ALA A 69 19.93 27.64 17.74
C ALA A 69 20.58 28.12 19.05
N PRO A 70 20.77 27.25 20.05
CA PRO A 70 21.53 27.64 21.23
C PRO A 70 22.88 28.16 20.72
N ALA A 71 23.21 29.39 21.10
CA ALA A 71 24.42 30.07 20.66
C ALA A 71 25.61 29.13 20.84
N SER A 72 26.19 28.68 19.73
CA SER A 72 27.34 27.79 19.75
C SER A 72 28.46 28.50 20.52
N GLU A 73 28.83 27.91 21.66
CA GLU A 73 30.03 28.26 22.39
C GLU A 73 31.24 28.04 21.44
N PRO A 74 32.19 28.98 21.35
CA PRO A 74 33.33 28.87 20.42
C PRO A 74 34.13 27.59 20.70
N GLY A 75 34.02 26.61 19.81
CA GLY A 75 34.79 25.37 19.88
C GLY A 75 36.29 25.64 19.71
N PRO A 76 37.16 24.84 20.38
CA PRO A 76 38.61 24.96 20.24
C PRO A 76 39.08 24.74 18.80
N PRO A 77 40.24 25.33 18.42
CA PRO A 77 40.74 25.31 17.05
C PRO A 77 40.91 23.88 16.51
N PRO A 78 40.60 23.64 15.23
CA PRO A 78 40.70 22.31 14.63
C PRO A 78 42.14 21.82 14.62
N ALA A 79 42.33 20.55 15.02
CA ALA A 79 43.60 19.86 14.92
C ALA A 79 44.03 19.70 13.44
N PRO A 80 45.34 19.70 13.15
CA PRO A 80 45.86 19.57 11.78
C PRO A 80 45.42 18.27 11.12
N SER A 81 44.84 18.40 9.93
CA SER A 81 44.39 17.31 9.06
C SER A 81 45.57 16.42 8.65
N SER A 82 45.50 15.14 8.99
CA SER A 82 46.40 14.11 8.49
C SER A 82 46.34 14.04 6.97
N ALA A 83 47.51 13.94 6.33
CA ALA A 83 47.68 13.92 4.89
C ALA A 83 47.00 12.70 4.22
N PRO A 84 46.52 12.83 2.97
CA PRO A 84 45.96 11.72 2.20
C PRO A 84 47.04 10.67 1.89
N GLY A 85 46.77 9.42 2.24
CA GLY A 85 47.58 8.27 1.81
C GLY A 85 47.48 8.05 0.29
N PRO A 86 48.50 7.43 -0.33
CA PRO A 86 48.59 7.24 -1.78
C PRO A 86 47.43 6.41 -2.34
N ALA A 87 46.81 6.95 -3.38
CA ALA A 87 45.73 6.32 -4.13
C ALA A 87 46.16 4.96 -4.70
N HIS A 88 45.41 3.91 -4.36
CA HIS A 88 45.42 2.66 -5.13
C HIS A 88 44.65 2.88 -6.43
N SER A 89 45.38 2.94 -7.54
CA SER A 89 44.79 2.86 -8.88
C SER A 89 44.02 1.54 -9.03
N PRO A 90 42.73 1.56 -9.41
CA PRO A 90 42.02 0.35 -9.76
C PRO A 90 42.65 -0.26 -11.02
N ILE A 91 43.11 -1.50 -10.91
CA ILE A 91 43.54 -2.31 -12.05
C ILE A 91 42.34 -2.49 -12.97
N ALA A 92 42.47 -2.04 -14.22
CA ALA A 92 41.46 -2.29 -15.25
C ALA A 92 41.40 -3.79 -15.54
N PRO A 93 40.20 -4.42 -15.56
CA PRO A 93 40.07 -5.84 -15.87
C PRO A 93 40.54 -6.11 -17.31
N THR A 94 41.39 -7.12 -17.47
CA THR A 94 41.92 -7.60 -18.74
C THR A 94 40.80 -8.18 -19.62
N PRO A 95 40.85 -8.00 -20.97
CA PRO A 95 39.78 -8.42 -21.88
C PRO A 95 39.44 -9.93 -21.88
N GLU A 96 40.32 -10.79 -21.38
CA GLU A 96 40.11 -12.25 -21.38
C GLU A 96 39.16 -12.73 -20.28
N GLU A 97 38.91 -11.95 -19.22
CA GLU A 97 38.01 -12.37 -18.13
C GLU A 97 36.52 -12.08 -18.42
N ARG A 98 36.21 -11.41 -19.54
CA ARG A 98 34.84 -11.03 -19.93
C ARG A 98 34.07 -12.12 -20.71
N ALA A 99 34.71 -13.25 -21.06
CA ALA A 99 34.12 -14.24 -21.98
C ALA A 99 33.36 -15.42 -21.33
N VAL A 100 33.25 -15.52 -19.98
CA VAL A 100 32.71 -16.73 -19.33
C VAL A 100 31.56 -16.48 -18.34
N ARG A 101 30.85 -15.34 -18.39
CA ARG A 101 29.64 -15.15 -17.55
C ARG A 101 28.40 -14.79 -18.38
N PRO A 102 27.48 -15.75 -18.60
CA PRO A 102 26.19 -15.51 -19.22
C PRO A 102 25.21 -14.64 -18.40
N ASP A 103 25.52 -14.29 -17.14
CA ASP A 103 24.52 -13.72 -16.21
C ASP A 103 24.57 -12.20 -16.01
N ALA A 104 25.37 -11.46 -16.79
CA ALA A 104 25.56 -10.01 -16.56
C ALA A 104 24.44 -9.10 -17.12
N ALA A 105 23.38 -9.66 -17.71
CA ALA A 105 22.23 -8.89 -18.20
C ALA A 105 21.08 -8.74 -17.18
N ALA A 106 21.12 -9.43 -16.05
CA ALA A 106 20.07 -9.37 -15.02
C ALA A 106 20.28 -8.26 -13.96
N ALA A 107 21.46 -7.62 -13.91
CA ALA A 107 21.84 -6.72 -12.82
C ALA A 107 21.39 -5.25 -12.98
N ALA A 108 20.57 -4.91 -13.98
CA ALA A 108 20.09 -3.54 -14.22
C ALA A 108 18.64 -3.28 -13.75
N ALA A 109 17.91 -4.30 -13.27
CA ALA A 109 16.52 -4.18 -12.82
C ALA A 109 16.37 -4.04 -11.28
N ASP A 110 17.46 -4.14 -10.52
CA ASP A 110 17.43 -4.21 -9.04
C ASP A 110 17.48 -2.82 -8.36
N ALA A 111 17.12 -1.77 -9.09
CA ALA A 111 17.05 -0.42 -8.59
C ALA A 111 15.59 -0.01 -8.35
N ARG A 112 15.18 -0.12 -7.06
CA ARG A 112 14.07 0.57 -6.37
C ARG A 112 12.76 -0.22 -6.21
N GLU A 113 12.76 -1.12 -5.25
CA GLU A 113 11.59 -1.26 -4.37
C GLU A 113 12.03 -1.56 -2.94
N GLY A 114 12.71 -0.56 -2.34
CA GLY A 114 12.88 -0.53 -0.90
C GLY A 114 11.51 -0.50 -0.25
N GLN A 115 11.17 -1.55 0.50
CA GLN A 115 10.31 -1.36 1.67
C GLN A 115 10.80 -0.08 2.38
N PRO A 116 9.93 0.82 2.85
CA PRO A 116 10.36 1.84 3.78
C PRO A 116 10.90 1.12 5.01
N GLN A 117 12.21 0.91 5.01
CA GLN A 117 12.97 0.55 6.18
C GLN A 117 12.53 1.57 7.23
N PRO A 118 11.99 1.16 8.40
CA PRO A 118 11.67 2.10 9.46
C PRO A 118 12.94 2.91 9.64
N ALA A 119 12.88 4.18 9.28
CA ALA A 119 14.06 5.02 9.16
C ALA A 119 14.79 4.90 10.48
N SER A 120 15.95 4.22 10.47
CA SER A 120 16.94 4.46 11.49
C SER A 120 17.11 5.97 11.45
N ALA A 121 16.78 6.63 12.56
CA ALA A 121 16.78 8.07 12.66
C ALA A 121 18.24 8.54 12.55
N ALA A 122 18.80 8.49 11.34
CA ALA A 122 19.99 9.19 10.97
C ALA A 122 19.67 10.65 11.25
N GLN A 123 20.34 11.20 12.26
CA GLN A 123 20.28 12.62 12.52
C GLN A 123 20.57 13.33 11.20
N PRO A 124 19.71 14.26 10.77
CA PRO A 124 19.93 14.99 9.53
C PRO A 124 21.30 15.65 9.60
N GLU A 125 22.15 15.37 8.60
CA GLU A 125 23.41 16.08 8.37
C GLU A 125 23.10 17.59 8.41
N PRO A 126 23.71 18.36 9.34
CA PRO A 126 23.44 19.77 9.51
C PRO A 126 24.05 20.52 8.33
N GLY A 127 23.27 20.73 7.27
CA GLY A 127 23.73 21.56 6.15
C GLY A 127 23.02 21.42 4.82
N ASP A 128 22.08 20.48 4.63
CA ASP A 128 21.38 20.39 3.35
C ASP A 128 20.21 21.40 3.27
N PRO A 129 20.33 22.51 2.51
CA PRO A 129 19.26 23.49 2.37
C PRO A 129 17.99 22.90 1.73
N ALA A 130 18.08 21.73 1.10
CA ALA A 130 16.92 21.01 0.56
C ALA A 130 16.03 20.38 1.65
N ALA A 131 16.51 20.25 2.90
CA ALA A 131 15.71 19.71 4.00
C ALA A 131 14.69 20.72 4.57
N ALA A 132 14.77 22.00 4.19
CA ALA A 132 14.07 23.09 4.87
C ALA A 132 12.58 23.28 4.51
N SER A 133 12.03 22.59 3.50
CA SER A 133 10.64 22.83 3.04
C SER A 133 9.75 21.59 2.88
N GLN A 134 10.11 20.45 3.47
CA GLN A 134 9.23 19.27 3.43
C GLN A 134 7.97 19.50 4.26
N ARG A 135 6.82 19.62 3.57
CA ARG A 135 5.51 19.68 4.22
C ARG A 135 5.09 18.26 4.60
N LYS A 136 4.44 18.10 5.75
CA LYS A 136 3.86 16.82 6.15
C LYS A 136 2.36 16.83 5.87
N VAL A 137 1.87 15.78 5.20
CA VAL A 137 0.43 15.58 4.96
C VAL A 137 0.01 14.20 5.43
N ARG A 138 -1.28 14.00 5.70
CA ARG A 138 -1.82 12.68 6.04
C ARG A 138 -1.62 11.69 4.88
N ARG A 139 -1.30 10.44 5.22
CA ARG A 139 -0.98 9.37 4.25
C ARG A 139 -2.13 9.04 3.31
N ILE A 140 -3.38 9.29 3.70
CA ILE A 140 -4.54 9.23 2.80
C ILE A 140 -4.33 10.01 1.50
N TRP A 141 -3.64 11.16 1.55
CA TRP A 141 -3.40 12.00 0.38
C TRP A 141 -2.33 11.43 -0.55
N GLY A 142 -1.51 10.49 -0.10
CA GLY A 142 -0.62 9.74 -0.98
C GLY A 142 -1.37 8.89 -1.99
N LEU A 143 -2.57 8.40 -1.64
CA LEU A 143 -3.41 7.68 -2.59
C LEU A 143 -3.98 8.63 -3.68
N ALA A 144 -4.38 9.84 -3.30
CA ALA A 144 -4.84 10.84 -4.26
C ALA A 144 -3.71 11.22 -5.25
N LEU A 145 -2.47 11.39 -4.75
CA LEU A 145 -1.30 11.62 -5.60
C LEU A 145 -1.05 10.45 -6.56
N ARG A 146 -1.10 9.20 -6.09
CA ARG A 146 -0.93 8.01 -6.95
C ARG A 146 -2.01 7.92 -8.04
N ILE A 147 -3.25 8.21 -7.72
CA ILE A 147 -4.35 8.23 -8.72
C ILE A 147 -4.09 9.32 -9.77
N HIS A 148 -3.68 10.51 -9.35
CA HIS A 148 -3.32 11.58 -10.27
C HIS A 148 -2.12 11.22 -11.17
N GLU A 149 -1.04 10.68 -10.60
CA GLU A 149 0.16 10.28 -11.33
C GLU A 149 -0.12 9.13 -12.29
N SER A 150 -0.96 8.17 -11.92
CA SER A 150 -1.33 7.07 -12.81
C SER A 150 -2.21 7.49 -14.00
N ALA A 151 -2.93 8.61 -13.89
CA ALA A 151 -3.65 9.23 -15.00
C ALA A 151 -2.77 10.18 -15.85
N SER A 152 -1.68 10.70 -15.28
CA SER A 152 -0.75 11.65 -15.90
C SER A 152 0.71 11.26 -15.65
N PRO A 153 1.18 10.12 -16.18
CA PRO A 153 2.42 9.45 -15.74
C PRO A 153 3.73 10.08 -16.22
N GLY A 154 3.70 11.29 -16.80
CA GLY A 154 4.88 11.99 -17.27
C GLY A 154 5.63 11.25 -18.38
N VAL A 155 6.94 11.46 -18.43
CA VAL A 155 7.86 10.79 -19.37
C VAL A 155 8.82 9.89 -18.59
N ASP A 156 9.31 8.84 -19.23
CA ASP A 156 10.37 7.99 -18.69
C ASP A 156 11.77 8.65 -18.80
N HIS A 157 12.82 7.92 -18.42
CA HIS A 157 14.20 8.41 -18.49
C HIS A 157 14.68 8.69 -19.92
N GLY A 158 14.05 8.07 -20.93
CA GLY A 158 14.32 8.32 -22.34
C GLY A 158 13.49 9.46 -22.94
N GLY A 159 12.65 10.12 -22.12
CA GLY A 159 11.72 11.16 -22.59
C GLY A 159 10.47 10.60 -23.29
N THR A 160 10.26 9.29 -23.26
CA THR A 160 9.07 8.65 -23.86
C THR A 160 7.87 8.83 -22.92
N PRO A 161 6.70 9.27 -23.42
CA PRO A 161 5.49 9.33 -22.61
C PRO A 161 5.13 7.97 -22.03
N ARG A 162 4.89 7.90 -20.72
CA ARG A 162 4.42 6.66 -20.08
C ARG A 162 2.94 6.42 -20.37
N MET A 163 2.54 5.16 -20.38
CA MET A 163 1.15 4.76 -20.59
C MET A 163 0.24 5.23 -19.45
N LYS A 164 -0.85 5.94 -19.76
CA LYS A 164 -1.89 6.31 -18.79
C LYS A 164 -2.62 5.04 -18.31
N LEU A 165 -2.65 4.81 -16.99
CA LEU A 165 -3.37 3.66 -16.39
C LEU A 165 -4.83 3.98 -16.07
N TRP A 166 -5.12 5.26 -15.86
CA TRP A 166 -6.45 5.74 -15.57
C TRP A 166 -6.89 6.77 -16.62
N PRO A 167 -8.19 6.85 -16.93
CA PRO A 167 -8.75 7.96 -17.68
C PRO A 167 -8.41 9.30 -17.02
N GLU A 168 -8.12 10.31 -17.83
CA GLU A 168 -7.76 11.65 -17.36
C GLU A 168 -8.86 12.30 -16.51
N ALA A 169 -10.12 11.94 -16.76
CA ALA A 169 -11.26 12.39 -15.97
C ALA A 169 -11.15 12.00 -14.47
N ILE A 170 -10.53 10.85 -14.17
CA ILE A 170 -10.36 10.36 -12.79
C ILE A 170 -9.13 10.99 -12.12
N GLY A 171 -8.11 11.33 -12.92
CA GLY A 171 -6.87 11.97 -12.44
C GLY A 171 -6.94 13.47 -12.24
N SER A 172 -8.01 14.14 -12.65
CA SER A 172 -8.12 15.60 -12.66
C SER A 172 -9.16 16.12 -11.67
N GLY A 173 -9.01 17.39 -11.27
CA GLY A 173 -9.89 18.06 -10.33
C GLY A 173 -9.94 17.38 -8.96
N ASN A 174 -11.14 17.24 -8.39
CA ASN A 174 -11.35 16.69 -7.05
C ASN A 174 -11.54 15.16 -7.01
N TRP A 175 -11.55 14.48 -8.17
CA TRP A 175 -11.78 13.04 -8.23
C TRP A 175 -10.77 12.20 -7.43
N PRO A 176 -9.44 12.41 -7.54
CA PRO A 176 -8.47 11.65 -6.76
C PRO A 176 -8.68 11.78 -5.25
N ARG A 177 -9.06 12.98 -4.79
CA ARG A 177 -9.42 13.25 -3.40
C ARG A 177 -10.62 12.41 -2.95
N TYR A 178 -11.70 12.38 -3.74
CA TYR A 178 -12.89 11.60 -3.40
C TYR A 178 -12.60 10.10 -3.37
N PHE A 179 -11.82 9.57 -4.32
CA PHE A 179 -11.39 8.18 -4.29
C PHE A 179 -10.58 7.84 -3.05
N ALA A 180 -9.63 8.70 -2.66
CA ALA A 180 -8.83 8.48 -1.46
C ALA A 180 -9.69 8.42 -0.19
N ILE A 181 -10.68 9.31 -0.08
CA ILE A 181 -11.67 9.31 1.01
C ILE A 181 -12.54 8.05 0.96
N ALA A 182 -13.05 7.70 -0.22
CA ALA A 182 -13.90 6.52 -0.41
C ALA A 182 -13.18 5.23 -0.01
N VAL A 183 -11.89 5.09 -0.33
CA VAL A 183 -11.08 3.94 0.12
C VAL A 183 -10.99 3.88 1.63
N VAL A 184 -10.68 4.99 2.32
CA VAL A 184 -10.60 4.99 3.78
C VAL A 184 -11.96 4.69 4.44
N VAL A 185 -13.05 5.23 3.88
CA VAL A 185 -14.42 4.93 4.33
C VAL A 185 -14.74 3.44 4.11
N ALA A 186 -14.37 2.88 2.97
CA ALA A 186 -14.57 1.46 2.68
C ALA A 186 -13.76 0.56 3.62
N GLU A 187 -12.50 0.89 3.91
CA GLU A 187 -11.65 0.11 4.82
C GLU A 187 -12.16 0.16 6.26
N LEU A 188 -12.40 1.36 6.81
CA LEU A 188 -12.86 1.53 8.18
C LEU A 188 -14.31 1.09 8.35
N GLY A 189 -15.20 1.58 7.48
CA GLY A 189 -16.61 1.24 7.49
C GLY A 189 -16.82 -0.24 7.22
N GLY A 190 -16.20 -0.79 6.18
CA GLY A 190 -16.25 -2.22 5.85
C GLY A 190 -15.68 -3.09 6.97
N GLY A 191 -14.56 -2.70 7.56
CA GLY A 191 -13.97 -3.41 8.70
C GLY A 191 -14.87 -3.41 9.94
N VAL A 192 -15.48 -2.27 10.30
CA VAL A 192 -16.43 -2.16 11.41
C VAL A 192 -17.70 -2.97 11.14
N LEU A 193 -18.26 -2.90 9.92
CA LEU A 193 -19.40 -3.69 9.50
C LEU A 193 -19.12 -5.20 9.66
N LEU A 194 -17.94 -5.67 9.23
CA LEU A 194 -17.51 -7.05 9.42
C LEU A 194 -17.35 -7.43 10.90
N ALA A 195 -16.76 -6.56 11.72
CA ALA A 195 -16.56 -6.80 13.15
C ALA A 195 -17.90 -7.01 13.88
N LEU A 196 -18.89 -6.18 13.56
CA LEU A 196 -20.23 -6.23 14.17
C LEU A 196 -21.12 -7.33 13.54
N GLY A 197 -20.74 -7.87 12.39
CA GLY A 197 -21.57 -8.80 11.64
C GLY A 197 -22.84 -8.15 11.06
N LEU A 198 -22.72 -6.88 10.67
CA LEU A 198 -23.76 -6.07 10.02
C LEU A 198 -23.39 -5.84 8.57
N LEU A 199 -24.36 -5.99 7.66
CA LEU A 199 -24.20 -5.88 6.22
C LEU A 199 -22.94 -6.61 5.72
N THR A 200 -22.68 -7.81 6.25
CA THR A 200 -21.38 -8.49 6.12
C THR A 200 -20.98 -8.67 4.66
N ARG A 201 -21.96 -8.99 3.80
CA ARG A 201 -21.73 -9.15 2.36
C ARG A 201 -21.29 -7.85 1.70
N LEU A 202 -21.97 -6.75 2.02
CA LEU A 202 -21.65 -5.43 1.46
C LEU A 202 -20.29 -4.93 1.98
N GLY A 203 -20.02 -5.07 3.28
CA GLY A 203 -18.72 -4.75 3.87
C GLY A 203 -17.60 -5.54 3.21
N ALA A 204 -17.75 -6.85 3.08
CA ALA A 204 -16.77 -7.72 2.43
C ALA A 204 -16.54 -7.37 0.95
N LEU A 205 -17.60 -7.07 0.19
CA LEU A 205 -17.48 -6.62 -1.20
C LEU A 205 -16.75 -5.28 -1.32
N ALA A 206 -17.02 -4.34 -0.42
CA ALA A 206 -16.30 -3.07 -0.39
C ALA A 206 -14.79 -3.29 -0.14
N LEU A 207 -14.44 -4.15 0.82
CA LEU A 207 -13.04 -4.49 1.11
C LEU A 207 -12.37 -5.24 -0.05
N ALA A 208 -13.08 -6.14 -0.73
CA ALA A 208 -12.59 -6.79 -1.94
C ALA A 208 -12.29 -5.76 -3.05
N GLY A 209 -13.16 -4.77 -3.24
CA GLY A 209 -12.93 -3.65 -4.15
C GLY A 209 -11.67 -2.84 -3.80
N VAL A 210 -11.44 -2.56 -2.50
CA VAL A 210 -10.21 -1.90 -2.04
C VAL A 210 -8.97 -2.73 -2.35
N MET A 211 -8.99 -4.04 -2.15
CA MET A 211 -7.84 -4.91 -2.47
C MET A 211 -7.57 -4.96 -3.97
N LEU A 212 -8.60 -5.03 -4.81
CA LEU A 212 -8.45 -4.95 -6.26
C LEU A 212 -7.81 -3.62 -6.67
N GLY A 213 -8.30 -2.50 -6.12
CA GLY A 213 -7.72 -1.19 -6.36
C GLY A 213 -6.25 -1.08 -5.91
N ALA A 214 -5.91 -1.65 -4.75
CA ALA A 214 -4.54 -1.67 -4.25
C ALA A 214 -3.60 -2.51 -5.14
N MET A 215 -4.01 -3.72 -5.54
CA MET A 215 -3.22 -4.54 -6.48
C MET A 215 -3.00 -3.84 -7.81
N TRP A 216 -4.04 -3.17 -8.33
CA TRP A 216 -3.95 -2.40 -9.55
C TRP A 216 -2.98 -1.22 -9.43
N LEU A 217 -3.08 -0.42 -8.38
CA LEU A 217 -2.27 0.79 -8.20
C LEU A 217 -0.83 0.51 -7.77
N ASP A 218 -0.60 -0.55 -6.99
CA ASP A 218 0.69 -0.78 -6.34
C ASP A 218 1.57 -1.79 -7.10
N GLN A 219 1.00 -2.71 -7.88
CA GLN A 219 1.77 -3.81 -8.48
C GLN A 219 1.52 -3.92 -9.99
N ILE A 220 0.27 -4.16 -10.38
CA ILE A 220 -0.08 -4.45 -11.78
C ILE A 220 0.15 -3.22 -12.67
N GLY A 221 -0.38 -2.07 -12.28
CA GLY A 221 -0.29 -0.83 -13.05
C GLY A 221 1.16 -0.39 -13.27
N PRO A 222 1.98 -0.26 -12.22
CA PRO A 222 3.40 0.06 -12.36
C PRO A 222 4.16 -0.92 -13.26
N ALA A 223 3.92 -2.23 -13.13
CA ALA A 223 4.55 -3.24 -13.99
C ALA A 223 4.14 -3.08 -15.47
N MET A 224 2.85 -2.83 -15.73
CA MET A 224 2.35 -2.55 -17.08
C MET A 224 2.97 -1.28 -17.67
N GLN A 225 3.11 -0.22 -16.88
CA GLN A 225 3.78 1.02 -17.31
C GLN A 225 5.26 0.83 -17.60
N ALA A 226 5.92 -0.04 -16.85
CA ALA A 226 7.33 -0.38 -17.05
C ALA A 226 7.56 -1.36 -18.21
N GLY A 227 6.51 -1.98 -18.75
CA GLY A 227 6.62 -3.02 -19.78
C GLY A 227 7.23 -4.32 -19.26
N THR A 228 7.25 -4.53 -17.95
CA THR A 228 7.87 -5.68 -17.29
C THR A 228 6.84 -6.71 -16.87
N THR A 229 5.82 -6.97 -17.71
CA THR A 229 4.75 -7.92 -17.38
C THR A 229 4.95 -9.29 -18.03
N VAL A 230 4.74 -10.35 -17.26
CA VAL A 230 4.61 -11.75 -17.70
C VAL A 230 3.13 -12.15 -17.64
N LEU A 231 2.67 -13.03 -18.54
CA LEU A 231 1.25 -13.43 -18.65
C LEU A 231 0.30 -12.21 -18.74
N TRP A 232 0.71 -11.16 -19.44
CA TRP A 232 -0.02 -9.90 -19.68
C TRP A 232 -0.23 -8.98 -18.47
N VAL A 233 -0.21 -9.48 -17.23
CA VAL A 233 -0.63 -8.70 -16.05
C VAL A 233 0.30 -8.83 -14.84
N LEU A 234 1.11 -9.89 -14.76
CA LEU A 234 1.95 -10.15 -13.59
C LEU A 234 3.30 -9.45 -13.72
N PRO A 235 3.84 -8.85 -12.66
CA PRO A 235 5.21 -8.34 -12.69
C PRO A 235 6.24 -9.45 -12.99
N ALA A 236 7.28 -9.12 -13.77
CA ALA A 236 8.37 -10.02 -14.13
C ALA A 236 9.38 -10.18 -12.98
N HIS A 237 8.92 -10.76 -11.88
CA HIS A 237 9.81 -11.20 -10.81
C HIS A 237 10.36 -12.61 -11.11
N ASP A 238 11.52 -12.93 -10.55
CA ASP A 238 12.01 -14.31 -10.57
C ASP A 238 11.02 -15.23 -9.85
N ALA A 239 10.73 -16.40 -10.41
CA ALA A 239 9.70 -17.30 -9.88
C ALA A 239 10.01 -17.80 -8.44
N TRP A 240 11.27 -17.73 -8.02
CA TRP A 240 11.74 -18.18 -6.71
C TRP A 240 12.07 -17.03 -5.76
N ASP A 241 11.93 -15.77 -6.19
CA ASP A 241 12.08 -14.61 -5.32
C ASP A 241 10.83 -14.38 -4.46
N VAL A 242 10.74 -15.13 -3.36
CA VAL A 242 9.63 -15.04 -2.40
C VAL A 242 9.46 -13.61 -1.84
N ALA A 243 10.53 -12.83 -1.74
CA ALA A 243 10.46 -11.48 -1.19
C ALA A 243 9.71 -10.55 -2.15
N ALA A 244 9.97 -10.64 -3.45
CA ALA A 244 9.26 -9.91 -4.49
C ALA A 244 7.79 -10.33 -4.62
N TRP A 245 7.48 -11.62 -4.50
CA TRP A 245 6.09 -12.10 -4.56
C TRP A 245 5.25 -11.82 -3.31
N ARG A 246 5.89 -11.51 -2.17
CA ARG A 246 5.18 -11.36 -0.89
C ARG A 246 4.05 -10.32 -0.90
N PRO A 247 4.21 -9.09 -1.44
CA PRO A 247 3.15 -8.09 -1.42
C PRO A 247 1.91 -8.50 -2.22
N ILE A 248 2.09 -9.01 -3.44
CA ILE A 248 0.97 -9.43 -4.30
C ILE A 248 0.26 -10.68 -3.74
N LEU A 249 1.01 -11.66 -3.22
CA LEU A 249 0.41 -12.84 -2.59
C LEU A 249 -0.35 -12.47 -1.31
N TRP A 250 0.17 -11.54 -0.52
CA TRP A 250 -0.54 -11.00 0.64
C TRP A 250 -1.85 -10.31 0.24
N GLN A 251 -1.82 -9.39 -0.73
CA GLN A 251 -3.02 -8.71 -1.23
C GLN A 251 -4.04 -9.69 -1.83
N LEU A 252 -3.57 -10.67 -2.60
CA LEU A 252 -4.41 -11.73 -3.17
C LEU A 252 -5.08 -12.57 -2.07
N SER A 253 -4.34 -12.92 -1.01
CA SER A 253 -4.91 -13.67 0.11
C SER A 253 -6.03 -12.88 0.82
N LEU A 254 -5.86 -11.58 1.04
CA LEU A 254 -6.86 -10.72 1.65
C LEU A 254 -8.09 -10.54 0.73
N LEU A 255 -7.87 -10.42 -0.58
CA LEU A 255 -8.95 -10.41 -1.56
C LEU A 255 -9.75 -11.72 -1.51
N CYS A 256 -9.08 -12.88 -1.59
CA CYS A 256 -9.73 -14.18 -1.53
C CYS A 256 -10.51 -14.37 -0.22
N ALA A 257 -9.95 -13.94 0.91
CA ALA A 257 -10.63 -13.95 2.20
C ALA A 257 -11.89 -13.06 2.19
N ALA A 258 -11.80 -11.83 1.66
CA ALA A 258 -12.94 -10.92 1.55
C ALA A 258 -14.03 -11.49 0.64
N VAL A 259 -13.67 -12.06 -0.52
CA VAL A 259 -14.61 -12.73 -1.43
C VAL A 259 -15.25 -13.94 -0.76
N ALA A 260 -14.49 -14.75 -0.03
CA ALA A 260 -15.03 -15.88 0.71
C ALA A 260 -16.07 -15.42 1.75
N VAL A 261 -15.81 -14.35 2.49
CA VAL A 261 -16.78 -13.77 3.44
C VAL A 261 -18.00 -13.17 2.71
N ALA A 262 -17.82 -12.53 1.55
CA ALA A 262 -18.93 -12.01 0.76
C ALA A 262 -19.89 -13.12 0.30
N LEU A 263 -19.34 -14.28 -0.08
CA LEU A 263 -20.11 -15.45 -0.54
C LEU A 263 -20.75 -16.23 0.62
N LEU A 264 -19.98 -16.53 1.68
CA LEU A 264 -20.44 -17.27 2.85
C LEU A 264 -21.41 -16.44 3.72
N GLY A 265 -21.26 -15.12 3.70
CA GLY A 265 -22.01 -14.20 4.53
C GLY A 265 -21.59 -14.20 5.99
N ALA A 266 -22.52 -13.83 6.86
CA ALA A 266 -22.23 -13.44 8.23
C ALA A 266 -22.17 -14.61 9.23
N GLY A 267 -22.54 -15.82 8.80
CA GLY A 267 -22.65 -17.00 9.66
C GLY A 267 -23.86 -16.95 10.61
N ALA A 268 -23.98 -17.97 11.48
CA ALA A 268 -25.10 -18.12 12.40
C ALA A 268 -25.28 -16.95 13.41
N PRO A 269 -24.23 -16.37 14.03
CA PRO A 269 -24.39 -15.34 15.06
C PRO A 269 -24.44 -13.91 14.49
N SER A 270 -25.04 -13.69 13.33
CA SER A 270 -25.02 -12.38 12.67
C SER A 270 -26.25 -11.54 12.93
N LEU A 271 -26.05 -10.23 13.13
CA LEU A 271 -27.15 -9.26 13.21
C LEU A 271 -27.90 -9.14 11.88
N ASP A 272 -27.26 -9.47 10.76
CA ASP A 272 -27.90 -9.61 9.45
C ASP A 272 -29.12 -10.55 9.46
N ARG A 273 -29.08 -11.59 10.30
CA ARG A 273 -30.23 -12.49 10.50
C ARG A 273 -31.30 -11.88 11.39
N ALA A 274 -30.90 -11.18 12.45
CA ALA A 274 -31.84 -10.50 13.36
C ALA A 274 -32.67 -9.42 12.64
N LEU A 275 -32.09 -8.79 11.61
CA LEU A 275 -32.76 -7.80 10.77
C LEU A 275 -33.67 -8.40 9.68
N GLY A 276 -33.86 -9.72 9.65
CA GLY A 276 -34.74 -10.39 8.69
C GLY A 276 -34.19 -10.44 7.26
N TRP A 277 -32.89 -10.15 7.07
CA TRP A 277 -32.23 -10.20 5.77
C TRP A 277 -31.66 -11.57 5.43
N GLY A 278 -31.56 -12.46 6.44
CA GLY A 278 -31.31 -13.88 6.23
C GLY A 278 -32.52 -14.50 5.53
N GLY A 279 -32.32 -14.99 4.30
CA GLY A 279 -33.37 -15.55 3.47
C GLY A 279 -34.33 -16.44 4.26
N ARG A 280 -35.62 -16.14 4.11
CA ARG A 280 -36.79 -16.78 4.72
C ARG A 280 -37.04 -18.18 4.15
N GLY A 281 -35.98 -18.99 4.05
CA GLY A 281 -35.98 -20.30 3.39
C GLY A 281 -35.67 -21.47 4.32
N ASP A 282 -35.54 -21.24 5.63
CA ASP A 282 -35.35 -22.30 6.63
C ASP A 282 -36.68 -22.68 7.34
N ASP A 283 -37.84 -22.24 6.82
CA ASP A 283 -39.17 -22.72 7.26
C ASP A 283 -39.53 -24.08 6.61
N ASP A 284 -38.54 -24.84 6.12
CA ASP A 284 -38.74 -26.21 5.67
C ASP A 284 -38.72 -27.15 6.89
N ASP A 285 -39.91 -27.30 7.47
CA ASP A 285 -40.33 -28.49 8.20
C ASP A 285 -40.03 -29.76 7.37
N LEU A 286 -38.86 -30.38 7.61
CA LEU A 286 -38.55 -31.78 7.25
C LEU A 286 -37.79 -32.48 8.39
#